data_AF-A0A820Y6P2-F1
#
_entry.id   AF-A0A820Y6P2-F1
#
_cell.length_a   1.000
_cell.length_b   1.000
_cell.length_c   1.000
_cell.angle_alpha   90.00
_cell.angle_beta   90.00
_cell.angle_gamma   90.00
#
_symmetry.space_group_name_H-M   'P 1'
#
loop_
_entity.id
_entity.type
_entity.pdbx_description
1 polymer ?
#
loop_
_entity_poly.entity_id
_entity_poly.type
_entity_poly.pdbx_seq_one_letter_code
_entity_poly.pdbx_strand_id
1 'polypeptide(L)'
;MNHCIPILAEQYPYVKFCRIQASEAQLSRNFVKNGCPALLVYRGGELLSSFISLTNKLGDDFVPSDVEGFLQESGYLSSAECVKSNTVRDSQTHENNRSDTDDD
;
A
#
# COMPACT_ATOMS: atom_id res chain seq x y z
N MET A 1 4.81 -12.53 9.46
CA MET A 1 4.73 -11.05 9.55
C MET A 1 6.01 -10.32 9.18
N ASN A 2 7.11 -10.44 9.94
CA ASN A 2 8.35 -9.66 9.67
C ASN A 2 8.98 -9.93 8.30
N HIS A 3 8.79 -11.13 7.74
CA HIS A 3 9.21 -11.47 6.37
C HIS A 3 8.19 -11.04 5.30
N CYS A 4 6.92 -10.83 5.67
CA CYS A 4 5.85 -10.47 4.75
C CYS A 4 5.88 -8.97 4.42
N ILE A 5 5.98 -8.12 5.44
CA ILE A 5 5.88 -6.67 5.30
C ILE A 5 6.90 -6.07 4.31
N PRO A 6 8.19 -6.47 4.28
CA PRO A 6 9.14 -5.97 3.29
C PRO A 6 8.72 -6.25 1.84
N ILE A 7 8.18 -7.46 1.58
CA ILE A 7 7.71 -7.87 0.25
C ILE A 7 6.49 -7.04 -0.18
N LEU A 8 5.57 -6.72 0.75
CA LEU A 8 4.46 -5.81 0.44
C LEU A 8 4.96 -4.38 0.21
N ALA A 9 5.96 -3.92 0.98
CA ALA A 9 6.51 -2.57 0.82
C ALA A 9 7.15 -2.34 -0.56
N GLU A 10 7.79 -3.37 -1.12
CA GLU A 10 8.34 -3.33 -2.48
C GLU A 10 7.24 -3.27 -3.55
N GLN A 11 6.15 -4.02 -3.37
CA GLN A 11 5.02 -4.04 -4.31
C GLN A 11 4.16 -2.76 -4.25
N TYR A 12 4.11 -2.12 -3.08
CA TYR A 12 3.27 -0.97 -2.79
C TYR A 12 4.09 0.23 -2.34
N PRO A 13 4.94 0.82 -3.21
CA PRO A 13 5.86 1.90 -2.83
C PRO A 13 5.15 3.20 -2.40
N TYR A 14 3.87 3.34 -2.74
CA TYR A 14 3.02 4.46 -2.32
C TYR A 14 2.41 4.29 -0.92
N VAL A 15 2.59 3.13 -0.29
CA VAL A 15 2.11 2.83 1.07
C VAL A 15 3.32 2.75 2.01
N LYS A 16 3.27 3.50 3.10
CA LYS A 16 4.34 3.48 4.11
C LYS A 16 4.12 2.34 5.09
N PHE A 17 4.92 1.28 4.95
CA PHE A 17 4.97 0.20 5.92
C PHE A 17 5.98 0.51 7.03
N CYS A 18 5.55 0.37 8.28
CA CYS A 18 6.36 0.59 9.47
C CYS A 18 6.25 -0.62 10.40
N ARG A 19 7.28 -0.85 11.22
CA ARG A 19 7.25 -1.81 12.32
C ARG A 19 7.87 -1.21 13.57
N ILE A 20 7.33 -1.60 14.72
CA ILE A 20 7.85 -1.26 16.05
C ILE A 20 7.79 -2.53 16.90
N GLN A 21 8.78 -2.75 17.76
CA GLN A 21 8.70 -3.85 18.71
C GLN A 21 7.68 -3.50 19.80
N ALA A 22 6.82 -4.45 20.17
CA ALA A 22 5.80 -4.20 21.17
C ALA A 22 6.38 -3.81 22.56
N SER A 23 7.61 -4.25 22.86
CA SER A 23 8.40 -3.84 24.01
C SER A 23 8.78 -2.36 24.00
N GLU A 24 9.03 -1.79 22.82
CA GLU A 24 9.39 -0.36 22.63
C GLU A 24 8.15 0.53 22.59
N ALA A 25 6.99 -0.03 22.23
CA ALA A 25 5.72 0.68 22.15
C ALA A 25 5.04 0.93 23.52
N GLN A 26 5.73 0.67 24.65
CA GLN A 26 5.20 0.79 26.01
C GLN A 26 3.86 0.05 26.24
N LEU A 27 3.68 -1.08 25.54
CA LEU A 27 2.46 -1.88 25.65
C LEU A 27 2.52 -2.80 26.86
N SER A 28 1.34 -3.17 27.38
CA SER A 28 1.25 -4.10 28.51
C SER A 28 1.80 -5.48 28.14
N ARG A 29 2.40 -6.19 29.11
CA ARG A 29 2.85 -7.58 28.92
C ARG A 29 1.77 -8.50 28.38
N ASN A 30 0.52 -8.28 28.79
CA ASN A 30 -0.63 -9.04 28.30
C ASN A 30 -0.87 -8.80 26.81
N PHE A 31 -0.75 -7.56 26.35
CA PHE A 31 -0.87 -7.23 24.93
C PHE A 31 0.29 -7.82 24.12
N VAL A 32 1.53 -7.73 24.61
CA VAL A 32 2.68 -8.33 23.91
C VAL A 32 2.48 -9.84 23.70
N LYS A 33 1.96 -10.53 24.72
CA LYS A 33 1.76 -11.98 24.68
C LYS A 33 0.57 -12.40 23.80
N ASN A 34 -0.55 -11.73 23.93
CA ASN A 34 -1.82 -12.21 23.37
C ASN A 34 -2.30 -11.38 22.17
N GLY A 35 -1.81 -10.15 22.02
CA GLY A 35 -2.27 -9.20 21.01
C GLY A 35 -1.35 -9.07 19.79
N CYS A 36 -0.12 -9.60 19.87
CA CYS A 36 0.81 -9.57 18.74
C CYS A 36 0.72 -10.84 17.88
N PRO A 37 1.00 -10.76 16.56
CA PRO A 37 1.28 -9.54 15.81
C PRO A 37 0.02 -8.68 15.64
N ALA A 38 0.19 -7.36 15.76
CA ALA A 38 -0.86 -6.37 15.55
C ALA A 38 -0.54 -5.50 14.32
N LEU A 39 -1.56 -5.04 13.60
CA LEU A 39 -1.43 -4.18 12.43
C LEU A 39 -2.35 -2.98 12.56
N LEU A 40 -1.78 -1.79 12.46
CA LEU A 40 -2.52 -0.53 12.52
C LEU A 40 -2.47 0.14 11.14
N VAL A 41 -3.59 0.69 10.71
CA VAL A 41 -3.71 1.40 9.42
C VAL A 41 -4.07 2.86 9.68
N TYR A 42 -3.25 3.76 9.17
CA TYR A 42 -3.43 5.20 9.32
C TYR A 42 -3.58 5.89 7.96
N ARG A 43 -4.37 6.96 7.92
CA ARG A 43 -4.47 7.87 6.76
C ARG A 43 -4.79 9.29 7.26
N GLY A 44 -4.07 10.30 6.75
CA GLY A 44 -4.33 11.70 7.12
C GLY A 44 -4.13 12.03 8.60
N GLY A 45 -3.34 11.23 9.34
CA GLY A 45 -3.18 11.37 10.79
C GLY A 45 -4.21 10.62 11.64
N GLU A 46 -5.23 10.03 11.02
CA GLU A 46 -6.28 9.27 11.70
C GLU A 46 -6.00 7.77 11.68
N LEU A 47 -6.35 7.09 12.78
CA LEU A 47 -6.34 5.64 12.88
C LEU A 47 -7.61 5.09 12.24
N LEU A 48 -7.48 4.40 11.12
CA LEU A 48 -8.61 3.78 10.41
C LEU A 48 -8.97 2.41 10.99
N SER A 49 -7.96 1.60 11.31
CA SER A 49 -8.14 0.24 11.82
C SER A 49 -6.99 -0.21 12.70
N SER A 50 -7.34 -1.01 13.72
CA SER A 50 -6.41 -1.70 14.59
C SER A 50 -6.77 -3.19 14.63
N PHE A 51 -5.90 -4.00 14.04
CA PHE A 51 -6.04 -5.45 14.00
C PHE A 51 -5.10 -6.05 15.03
N ILE A 52 -5.68 -6.82 15.95
CA ILE A 52 -4.98 -7.44 17.07
C ILE A 52 -4.95 -8.96 16.81
N SER A 53 -3.85 -9.61 17.19
CA SER A 53 -3.67 -11.06 17.05
C SER A 53 -3.93 -11.54 15.61
N LEU A 54 -3.23 -10.95 14.62
CA LEU A 54 -3.48 -11.23 13.20
C LEU A 54 -3.42 -12.72 12.83
N THR A 55 -2.65 -13.51 13.58
CA THR A 55 -2.57 -14.97 13.40
C THR A 55 -3.93 -15.66 13.59
N ASN A 56 -4.84 -15.10 14.40
CA ASN A 56 -6.20 -15.63 14.53
C ASN A 56 -7.03 -15.47 13.24
N LYS A 57 -6.65 -14.53 12.37
CA LYS A 57 -7.34 -14.29 11.08
C LYS A 57 -6.62 -14.95 9.91
N LEU A 58 -5.29 -14.89 9.88
CA LEU A 58 -4.46 -15.38 8.78
C LEU A 58 -4.00 -16.84 8.97
N GLY A 59 -4.11 -17.39 10.18
CA GLY A 59 -3.44 -18.62 10.58
C GLY A 59 -2.03 -18.36 11.12
N ASP A 60 -1.40 -19.41 11.65
CA ASP A 60 -0.04 -19.33 12.19
C ASP A 60 1.04 -19.33 11.08
N ASP A 61 0.78 -20.03 9.98
CA ASP A 61 1.67 -20.15 8.82
C ASP A 61 1.08 -19.44 7.61
N PHE A 62 1.27 -18.12 7.56
CA PHE A 62 0.79 -17.28 6.46
C PHE A 62 1.94 -16.71 5.61
N VAL A 63 1.65 -16.52 4.32
CA VAL A 63 2.56 -15.96 3.31
C VAL A 63 2.25 -14.48 3.04
N PRO A 64 3.11 -13.74 2.31
CA PRO A 64 2.86 -12.34 2.00
C PRO A 64 1.52 -12.09 1.30
N SER A 65 1.11 -12.97 0.39
CA SER A 65 -0.16 -12.85 -0.33
C SER A 65 -1.39 -12.95 0.58
N ASP A 66 -1.31 -13.67 1.70
CA ASP A 66 -2.43 -13.73 2.66
C ASP A 66 -2.61 -12.38 3.37
N VAL A 67 -1.51 -11.71 3.72
CA VAL A 67 -1.53 -10.37 4.30
C VAL A 67 -2.04 -9.34 3.30
N GLU A 68 -1.60 -9.46 2.04
CA GLU A 68 -2.05 -8.62 0.94
C GLU A 68 -3.55 -8.77 0.70
N GLY A 69 -4.03 -10.01 0.53
CA GLY A 69 -5.45 -10.31 0.36
C GLY A 69 -6.29 -9.76 1.51
N PHE A 70 -5.85 -9.98 2.76
CA PHE A 70 -6.53 -9.43 3.93
C PHE A 70 -6.64 -7.90 3.90
N LEU A 71 -5.59 -7.19 3.47
CA LEU A 71 -5.60 -5.74 3.38
C LEU A 71 -6.42 -5.22 2.19
N GLN A 72 -6.47 -5.95 1.08
CA GLN A 72 -7.31 -5.65 -0.08
C GLN A 72 -8.79 -5.87 0.23
N GLU A 73 -9.15 -7.00 0.84
CA GLU A 73 -10.50 -7.29 1.32
C GLU A 73 -10.99 -6.27 2.34
N SER A 74 -10.07 -5.75 3.16
CA SER A 74 -10.35 -4.68 4.12
C SER A 74 -10.39 -3.27 3.48
N GLY A 75 -10.06 -3.14 2.19
CA GLY A 75 -10.10 -1.87 1.44
C GLY A 75 -8.92 -0.92 1.68
N TYR A 76 -7.81 -1.40 2.23
CA TYR A 76 -6.63 -0.57 2.53
C TYR A 76 -5.55 -0.62 1.46
N LEU A 77 -5.52 -1.67 0.65
CA LEU A 77 -4.67 -1.77 -0.53
C LEU A 77 -5.54 -1.83 -1.78
N SER A 78 -5.19 -1.02 -2.78
CA SER A 78 -5.71 -1.16 -4.13
C SER A 78 -5.01 -2.31 -4.85
N SER A 79 -5.70 -2.99 -5.77
CA SER A 79 -5.03 -3.98 -6.63
C SER A 79 -3.88 -3.31 -7.40
N ALA A 80 -2.72 -3.97 -7.45
CA ALA A 80 -1.50 -3.46 -8.09
C ALA A 80 -1.70 -3.09 -9.56
N GLU A 81 -2.77 -3.57 -10.21
CA GLU A 81 -3.12 -3.24 -11.59
C GLU A 81 -3.67 -1.83 -11.78
N CYS A 82 -4.16 -1.17 -10.72
CA CYS A 82 -4.82 0.13 -10.83
C CYS A 82 -3.85 1.33 -11.00
N VAL A 83 -2.55 1.16 -10.72
CA VAL A 83 -1.58 2.28 -10.66
C VAL A 83 -0.69 2.38 -11.92
N LYS A 84 -0.92 1.57 -12.95
CA LYS A 84 -0.21 1.68 -14.26
C LYS A 84 -0.77 2.81 -15.14
N SER A 85 -0.99 3.99 -14.59
CA SER A 85 -1.50 5.17 -15.32
C SER A 85 -0.49 6.32 -15.34
N ASN A 86 0.78 6.03 -15.63
CA ASN A 86 1.76 7.04 -15.99
C ASN A 86 2.35 6.72 -17.38
N THR A 87 1.54 6.88 -18.43
CA THR A 87 2.09 7.06 -19.79
C THR A 87 1.59 8.40 -20.30
N VAL A 88 2.39 9.42 -20.06
CA VAL A 88 2.30 10.73 -20.73
C VAL A 88 2.41 10.46 -22.23
N ARG A 89 1.29 10.51 -22.95
CA ARG A 89 1.33 10.69 -24.40
C ARG A 89 1.69 12.14 -24.64
N ASP A 90 2.96 12.37 -24.93
CA ASP A 90 3.46 13.67 -25.37
C ASP A 90 2.77 14.01 -26.70
N SER A 91 1.85 14.97 -26.65
CA SER A 91 1.19 15.51 -27.84
C SER A 91 2.19 16.42 -28.54
N GLN A 92 3.01 15.87 -29.44
CA GLN A 92 3.74 16.71 -30.39
C GLN A 92 2.76 17.37 -31.34
N THR A 93 2.40 18.61 -31.02
CA THR A 93 1.86 19.60 -31.94
C THR A 93 2.92 19.86 -33.01
N HIS A 94 2.74 19.29 -34.20
CA HIS A 94 3.53 19.67 -35.38
C HIS A 94 2.67 20.59 -36.23
N GLU A 95 2.87 21.90 -36.06
CA GLU A 95 2.50 22.91 -37.05
C GLU A 95 3.45 22.79 -38.26
N ASN A 96 2.89 22.89 -39.47
CA ASN A 96 3.42 23.52 -40.69
C ASN A 96 3.06 22.75 -41.98
N ASN A 97 2.00 23.22 -42.67
CA ASN A 97 2.10 23.71 -44.06
C ASN A 97 0.71 24.11 -44.59
N ARG A 98 0.43 25.41 -44.57
CA ARG A 98 -0.45 26.06 -45.55
C ARG A 98 0.12 27.44 -45.84
N SER A 99 0.84 27.53 -46.95
CA SER A 99 1.18 28.79 -47.58
C SER A 99 0.43 28.82 -48.90
N ASP A 100 -0.84 29.24 -48.85
CA ASP A 100 -1.57 29.72 -50.01
C ASP A 100 -1.14 31.18 -50.21
N THR A 101 -0.51 31.47 -51.34
CA THR A 101 -0.14 32.83 -51.73
C THR A 101 -0.92 33.14 -53.00
N ASP A 102 -2.00 33.89 -52.86
CA ASP A 102 -2.73 34.55 -53.94
C ASP A 102 -3.04 35.97 -53.44
N ASP A 103 -2.37 36.99 -53.97
CA ASP A 103 -2.84 38.38 -53.93
C ASP A 103 -2.11 39.21 -55.03
N ASP A 104 -2.93 39.69 -55.98
CA ASP A 104 -2.84 40.70 -57.07
C ASP A 104 -1.55 40.91 -57.89
#